data_AF-A0AA51D7C2-F1
#
_entry.id   AF-A0AA51D7C2-F1
#
_cell.length_a   1.000
_cell.length_b   1.000
_cell.length_c   1.000
_cell.angle_alpha   90.00
_cell.angle_beta   90.00
_cell.angle_gamma   90.00
#
_symmetry.space_group_name_H-M   'P 1'
#
loop_
_entity.id
_entity.type
_entity.pdbx_description
1 polymer ?
#
loop_
_entity_poly.entity_id
_entity_poly.type
_entity_poly.pdbx_seq_one_letter_code
_entity_poly.pdbx_strand_id
1 'polypeptide(L)'
;MIQKGEGNRLKFSMKKIFTLCAVLLALASSGCAVNEEANSHELAEKFVSELYTVNKKEIESYNNLLKANAEDALKEAIEDIYKDIRILMSDEAYEKFTANRTGVRFAEFCSENNCYIEIKETILSERSTNENNNEKGYNFEVKLNIVSSKDGAEEEDVAEGIIQLTKENEEWKVSGYRDIKLPEAITKE
;
A
#
# COMPACT_ATOMS: atom_id res chain seq x y z
N MET A 1 -12.39 -5.92 79.14
CA MET A 1 -13.24 -4.72 78.98
C MET A 1 -12.31 -3.51 79.01
N ILE A 2 -12.14 -2.76 77.89
CA ILE A 2 -11.17 -1.62 77.75
C ILE A 2 -9.70 -2.13 77.89
N GLN A 3 -8.61 -1.39 77.67
CA GLN A 3 -8.03 -0.78 76.41
C GLN A 3 -6.55 -1.26 76.33
N LYS A 4 -5.64 -0.97 75.36
CA LYS A 4 -5.47 -0.06 74.20
C LYS A 4 -4.49 -0.79 73.21
N GLY A 5 -3.99 -0.30 72.06
CA GLY A 5 -4.19 0.97 71.37
C GLY A 5 -2.91 1.77 71.03
N GLU A 6 -1.85 1.10 70.54
CA GLU A 6 -0.63 1.66 69.93
C GLU A 6 -0.23 0.79 68.72
N GLY A 7 0.53 1.22 67.70
CA GLY A 7 1.14 2.53 67.45
C GLY A 7 2.06 2.54 66.21
N ASN A 8 1.64 1.95 65.08
CA ASN A 8 2.52 1.65 63.93
C ASN A 8 3.12 2.88 63.21
N ARG A 9 4.35 3.25 63.57
CA ARG A 9 5.21 4.15 62.76
C ARG A 9 5.95 3.37 61.68
N LEU A 10 5.46 3.40 60.44
CA LEU A 10 6.18 2.87 59.28
C LEU A 10 7.43 3.70 58.98
N LYS A 11 8.60 3.22 59.43
CA LYS A 11 9.90 3.74 59.00
C LYS A 11 10.18 3.33 57.55
N PHE A 12 9.90 4.22 56.59
CA PHE A 12 10.28 4.00 55.19
C PHE A 12 11.81 3.94 55.07
N SER A 13 12.35 2.76 54.78
CA SER A 13 13.79 2.54 54.64
C SER A 13 14.27 3.03 53.28
N MET A 14 14.98 4.16 53.27
CA MET A 14 15.44 4.91 52.09
C MET A 14 16.55 4.20 51.28
N LYS A 15 16.67 2.87 51.39
CA LYS A 15 17.65 2.04 50.66
C LYS A 15 17.09 1.26 49.46
N LYS A 16 15.76 1.20 49.28
CA LYS A 16 15.14 0.46 48.14
C LYS A 16 14.89 1.29 46.88
N ILE A 17 14.99 2.61 46.94
CA ILE A 17 14.64 3.50 45.81
C ILE A 17 15.72 3.44 44.71
N PHE A 18 17.01 3.44 45.08
CA PHE A 18 18.12 3.47 44.13
C PHE A 18 18.25 2.23 43.22
N THR A 19 17.69 1.08 43.62
CA THR A 19 17.73 -0.14 42.80
C THR A 19 16.69 -0.13 41.68
N LEU A 20 15.62 0.68 41.78
CA LEU A 20 14.53 0.68 40.81
C LEU A 20 14.85 1.48 39.54
N CYS A 21 15.65 2.55 39.66
CA CYS A 21 16.03 3.38 38.52
C CYS A 21 17.03 2.70 37.55
N ALA A 22 17.77 1.68 38.02
CA ALA A 22 18.75 0.96 37.19
C ALA A 22 18.10 0.04 36.14
N VAL A 23 16.86 -0.41 36.37
CA VAL A 23 16.13 -1.30 35.44
C VAL A 23 15.42 -0.51 34.33
N LEU A 24 14.96 0.70 34.64
CA LEU A 24 14.19 1.54 33.70
C LEU A 24 15.02 2.12 32.55
N LEU A 25 16.36 2.11 32.63
CA LEU A 25 17.24 2.54 31.54
C LEU A 25 17.64 1.40 30.58
N ALA A 26 17.33 0.14 30.90
CA ALA A 26 17.67 -1.01 30.06
C ALA A 26 16.67 -1.27 28.91
N LEU A 27 15.55 -0.54 28.87
CA LEU A 27 14.50 -0.67 27.84
C LEU A 27 14.52 0.48 26.80
N ALA A 28 15.44 1.43 26.94
CA ALA A 28 15.54 2.61 26.06
C ALA A 28 16.36 2.36 24.76
N SER A 29 16.89 1.15 24.57
CA SER A 29 17.71 0.78 23.39
C SER A 29 17.20 -0.46 22.65
N SER A 30 15.98 -0.91 22.93
CA SER A 30 15.18 -1.65 21.94
C SER A 30 14.27 -0.66 21.22
N GLY A 31 14.89 0.35 20.57
CA GLY A 31 14.19 1.08 19.52
C GLY A 31 13.77 0.06 18.46
N CYS A 32 12.52 0.12 18.02
CA CYS A 32 12.02 -0.86 17.07
C CYS A 32 12.81 -0.75 15.76
N ALA A 33 13.70 -1.71 15.53
CA ALA A 33 14.10 -2.10 14.19
C ALA A 33 12.85 -2.67 13.51
N VAL A 34 11.97 -1.78 13.04
CA VAL A 34 10.92 -2.10 12.08
C VAL A 34 11.63 -2.78 10.92
N ASN A 35 11.32 -4.05 10.65
CA ASN A 35 12.10 -4.80 9.66
C ASN A 35 11.95 -4.10 8.30
N GLU A 36 13.02 -3.51 7.78
CA GLU A 36 12.97 -2.66 6.59
C GLU A 36 12.54 -3.45 5.35
N GLU A 37 12.80 -4.76 5.37
CA GLU A 37 12.35 -5.79 4.43
C GLU A 37 10.83 -6.01 4.47
N ALA A 38 10.20 -5.97 5.66
CA ALA A 38 8.76 -6.10 5.80
C ALA A 38 8.03 -4.85 5.27
N ASN A 39 8.54 -3.66 5.60
CA ASN A 39 7.98 -2.38 5.12
C ASN A 39 8.08 -2.27 3.59
N SER A 40 9.21 -2.68 2.99
CA SER A 40 9.35 -2.70 1.53
C SER A 40 8.46 -3.73 0.83
N HIS A 41 8.21 -4.89 1.44
CA HIS A 41 7.25 -5.88 0.93
C HIS A 41 5.81 -5.37 0.99
N GLU A 42 5.38 -4.86 2.17
CA GLU A 42 4.04 -4.31 2.39
C GLU A 42 3.73 -3.14 1.42
N LEU A 43 4.70 -2.26 1.18
CA LEU A 43 4.58 -1.18 0.20
C LEU A 43 4.39 -1.70 -1.23
N ALA A 44 5.17 -2.70 -1.65
CA ALA A 44 5.08 -3.28 -2.98
C ALA A 44 3.75 -4.02 -3.18
N GLU A 45 3.32 -4.79 -2.18
CA GLU A 45 2.05 -5.51 -2.18
C GLU A 45 0.86 -4.54 -2.24
N LYS A 46 0.90 -3.47 -1.44
CA LYS A 46 -0.09 -2.39 -1.50
C LYS A 46 -0.09 -1.68 -2.85
N PHE A 47 1.07 -1.41 -3.45
CA PHE A 47 1.13 -0.78 -4.78
C PHE A 47 0.51 -1.68 -5.87
N VAL A 48 0.74 -3.00 -5.86
CA VAL A 48 0.01 -3.93 -6.74
C VAL A 48 -1.49 -3.86 -6.46
N SER A 49 -1.88 -3.83 -5.18
CA SER A 49 -3.28 -3.84 -4.75
C SER A 49 -4.06 -2.63 -5.28
N GLU A 50 -3.55 -1.42 -5.07
CA GLU A 50 -4.16 -0.16 -5.52
C GLU A 50 -4.04 0.05 -7.05
N LEU A 51 -3.09 -0.62 -7.72
CA LEU A 51 -2.89 -0.53 -9.18
C LEU A 51 -3.87 -1.38 -9.98
N TYR A 52 -4.19 -2.59 -9.50
CA TYR A 52 -4.98 -3.59 -10.22
C TYR A 52 -6.44 -3.69 -9.75
N THR A 53 -6.75 -3.26 -8.52
CA THR A 53 -8.15 -3.13 -8.10
C THR A 53 -8.82 -2.03 -8.92
N VAL A 54 -10.02 -2.29 -9.45
CA VAL A 54 -10.83 -1.27 -10.14
C VAL A 54 -12.24 -1.32 -9.60
N ASN A 55 -12.60 -0.34 -8.78
CA ASN A 55 -13.90 -0.27 -8.13
C ASN A 55 -14.88 0.70 -8.82
N LYS A 56 -16.16 0.64 -8.42
CA LYS A 56 -17.25 1.41 -9.04
C LYS A 56 -17.04 2.93 -9.00
N LYS A 57 -16.40 3.48 -7.96
CA LYS A 57 -16.08 4.93 -7.88
C LYS A 57 -15.11 5.35 -8.97
N GLU A 58 -14.15 4.51 -9.33
CA GLU A 58 -13.14 4.79 -10.36
C GLU A 58 -13.77 4.74 -11.75
N ILE A 59 -14.59 3.73 -12.00
CA ILE A 59 -15.38 3.58 -13.24
C ILE A 59 -16.35 4.75 -13.41
N GLU A 60 -17.05 5.18 -12.34
CA GLU A 60 -17.91 6.36 -12.35
C GLU A 60 -17.12 7.65 -12.61
N SER A 61 -15.93 7.79 -12.00
CA SER A 61 -15.05 8.94 -12.21
C SER A 61 -14.56 9.02 -13.65
N TYR A 62 -14.11 7.90 -14.22
CA TYR A 62 -13.77 7.79 -15.65
C TYR A 62 -14.97 8.10 -16.57
N ASN A 63 -16.15 7.59 -16.25
CA ASN A 63 -17.37 7.91 -17.00
C ASN A 63 -17.79 9.39 -16.86
N ASN A 64 -17.32 10.11 -15.84
CA ASN A 64 -17.55 11.54 -15.73
C ASN A 64 -16.46 12.35 -16.46
N LEU A 65 -15.23 11.85 -16.52
CA LEU A 65 -14.17 12.38 -17.39
C LEU A 65 -14.57 12.36 -18.87
N LEU A 66 -15.16 11.27 -19.36
CA LEU A 66 -15.68 11.17 -20.73
C LEU A 66 -16.79 12.19 -21.07
N LYS A 67 -17.38 12.86 -20.07
CA LYS A 67 -18.41 13.91 -20.22
C LYS A 67 -17.83 15.32 -20.06
N ALA A 68 -16.57 15.46 -19.63
CA ALA A 68 -15.94 16.73 -19.31
C ALA A 68 -15.11 17.24 -20.52
N ASN A 69 -15.60 18.29 -21.18
CA ASN A 69 -14.93 18.91 -22.34
C ASN A 69 -13.71 19.79 -21.96
N ALA A 70 -12.99 19.47 -20.87
CA ALA A 70 -11.91 20.30 -20.33
C ALA A 70 -10.73 19.45 -19.82
N GLU A 71 -9.52 19.83 -20.23
CA GLU A 71 -8.28 19.13 -19.89
C GLU A 71 -7.89 19.28 -18.41
N ASP A 72 -8.23 20.41 -17.78
CA ASP A 72 -8.04 20.62 -16.34
C ASP A 72 -8.87 19.63 -15.51
N ALA A 73 -10.13 19.39 -15.89
CA ALA A 73 -10.99 18.41 -15.24
C ALA A 73 -10.49 16.96 -15.42
N LEU A 74 -9.79 16.68 -16.54
CA LEU A 74 -9.09 15.41 -16.73
C LEU A 74 -7.98 15.22 -15.69
N LYS A 75 -7.21 16.27 -15.42
CA LYS A 75 -6.15 16.23 -14.40
C LYS A 75 -6.73 16.08 -12.98
N GLU A 76 -7.70 16.91 -12.59
CA GLU A 76 -8.27 16.89 -11.24
C GLU A 76 -8.86 15.53 -10.84
N ALA A 77 -9.59 14.85 -11.74
CA ALA A 77 -10.13 13.54 -11.41
C ALA A 77 -9.06 12.43 -11.44
N ILE A 78 -8.04 12.51 -12.29
CA ILE A 78 -6.88 11.58 -12.21
C ILE A 78 -6.20 11.70 -10.84
N GLU A 79 -6.11 12.90 -10.27
CA GLU A 79 -5.56 13.12 -8.94
C GLU A 79 -6.46 12.57 -7.80
N ASP A 80 -7.79 12.74 -7.81
CA ASP A 80 -8.67 12.13 -6.76
C ASP A 80 -8.90 10.61 -6.94
N ILE A 81 -8.80 10.06 -8.16
CA ILE A 81 -8.83 8.61 -8.37
C ILE A 81 -7.55 7.99 -7.79
N TYR A 82 -6.36 8.51 -8.15
CA TYR A 82 -5.08 7.86 -7.84
C TYR A 82 -4.30 8.51 -6.67
N LYS A 83 -4.98 9.22 -5.76
CA LYS A 83 -4.39 9.76 -4.52
C LYS A 83 -3.84 8.68 -3.58
N ASP A 84 -4.48 7.52 -3.56
CA ASP A 84 -4.13 6.42 -2.65
C ASP A 84 -2.95 5.59 -3.20
N ILE A 85 -2.74 5.62 -4.53
CA ILE A 85 -1.46 5.28 -5.18
C ILE A 85 -0.40 6.37 -4.91
N ARG A 86 -0.73 7.67 -5.01
CA ARG A 86 0.23 8.78 -4.91
C ARG A 86 1.09 8.72 -3.65
N ILE A 87 0.50 8.38 -2.51
CA ILE A 87 1.23 8.30 -1.23
C ILE A 87 2.32 7.21 -1.20
N LEU A 88 2.21 6.21 -2.08
CA LEU A 88 3.15 5.08 -2.20
C LEU A 88 4.32 5.39 -3.12
N MET A 89 4.18 6.37 -4.02
CA MET A 89 5.12 6.67 -5.09
C MET A 89 6.01 7.87 -4.78
N SER A 90 7.24 7.85 -5.29
CA SER A 90 8.04 9.06 -5.40
C SER A 90 7.46 10.01 -6.45
N ASP A 91 7.79 11.29 -6.36
CA ASP A 91 7.22 12.34 -7.19
C ASP A 91 7.45 12.07 -8.69
N GLU A 92 8.69 11.73 -9.07
CA GLU A 92 9.06 11.39 -10.45
C GLU A 92 8.33 10.15 -10.97
N ALA A 93 8.05 9.17 -10.10
CA ALA A 93 7.34 7.95 -10.47
C ALA A 93 5.84 8.21 -10.67
N TYR A 94 5.24 9.10 -9.88
CA TYR A 94 3.84 9.50 -10.03
C TYR A 94 3.61 10.41 -11.25
N GLU A 95 4.54 11.31 -11.55
CA GLU A 95 4.50 12.09 -12.81
C GLU A 95 4.51 11.17 -14.02
N LYS A 96 5.34 10.12 -14.02
CA LYS A 96 5.33 9.08 -15.07
C LYS A 96 4.03 8.28 -15.09
N PHE A 97 3.46 7.96 -13.92
CA PHE A 97 2.20 7.19 -13.83
C PHE A 97 1.02 7.94 -14.44
N THR A 98 0.86 9.21 -14.07
CA THR A 98 -0.19 10.10 -14.58
C THR A 98 0.01 10.42 -16.07
N ALA A 99 1.24 10.72 -16.50
CA ALA A 99 1.56 10.98 -17.91
C ALA A 99 1.31 9.77 -18.83
N ASN A 100 1.64 8.54 -18.38
CA ASN A 100 1.35 7.31 -19.12
C ASN A 100 -0.14 6.92 -19.09
N ARG A 101 -0.95 7.61 -18.27
CA ARG A 101 -2.37 7.31 -17.99
C ARG A 101 -2.59 5.88 -17.50
N THR A 102 -1.64 5.31 -16.74
CA THR A 102 -1.65 3.86 -16.43
C THR A 102 -2.95 3.42 -15.76
N GLY A 103 -3.35 4.03 -14.65
CA GLY A 103 -4.61 3.68 -13.98
C GLY A 103 -5.86 3.94 -14.83
N VAL A 104 -5.88 5.03 -15.61
CA VAL A 104 -7.04 5.40 -16.46
C VAL A 104 -7.40 4.27 -17.42
N ARG A 105 -6.41 3.55 -17.96
CA ARG A 105 -6.64 2.40 -18.87
C ARG A 105 -7.37 1.24 -18.19
N PHE A 106 -7.16 1.03 -16.89
CA PHE A 106 -7.86 0.01 -16.13
C PHE A 106 -9.33 0.40 -15.89
N ALA A 107 -9.59 1.67 -15.52
CA ALA A 107 -10.95 2.19 -15.42
C ALA A 107 -11.69 2.22 -16.78
N GLU A 108 -10.97 2.50 -17.87
CA GLU A 108 -11.42 2.42 -19.27
C GLU A 108 -11.82 1.00 -19.64
N PHE A 109 -10.91 0.02 -19.46
CA PHE A 109 -11.17 -1.41 -19.70
C PHE A 109 -12.42 -1.92 -18.95
N CYS A 110 -12.55 -1.57 -17.67
CA CYS A 110 -13.70 -1.96 -16.85
C CYS A 110 -15.00 -1.28 -17.32
N SER A 111 -14.93 -0.01 -17.72
CA SER A 111 -16.08 0.72 -18.26
C SER A 111 -16.58 0.13 -19.59
N GLU A 112 -15.68 -0.22 -20.51
CA GLU A 112 -16.05 -0.82 -21.80
C GLU A 112 -16.60 -2.24 -21.63
N ASN A 113 -15.95 -3.06 -20.81
CA ASN A 113 -16.39 -4.45 -20.59
C ASN A 113 -17.57 -4.58 -19.63
N ASN A 114 -17.90 -3.52 -18.89
CA ASN A 114 -18.93 -3.48 -17.84
C ASN A 114 -18.58 -4.42 -16.67
N CYS A 115 -17.31 -4.43 -16.24
CA CYS A 115 -16.81 -5.23 -15.13
C CYS A 115 -16.17 -4.35 -14.04
N TYR A 116 -15.79 -4.97 -12.94
CA TYR A 116 -14.86 -4.45 -11.94
C TYR A 116 -13.75 -5.47 -11.69
N ILE A 117 -12.61 -5.06 -11.13
CA ILE A 117 -11.48 -5.96 -10.84
C ILE A 117 -11.22 -5.97 -9.34
N GLU A 118 -11.17 -7.17 -8.77
CA GLU A 118 -10.72 -7.45 -7.41
C GLU A 118 -9.44 -8.31 -7.47
N ILE A 119 -8.71 -8.41 -6.35
CA ILE A 119 -7.48 -9.21 -6.26
C ILE A 119 -7.71 -10.37 -5.29
N LYS A 120 -7.47 -11.59 -5.78
CA LYS A 120 -7.60 -12.84 -5.01
C LYS A 120 -6.29 -13.18 -4.27
N GLU A 121 -5.14 -12.92 -4.88
CA GLU A 121 -3.82 -13.20 -4.31
C GLU A 121 -2.75 -12.31 -4.96
N THR A 122 -1.77 -11.84 -4.17
CA THR A 122 -0.56 -11.18 -4.67
C THR A 122 0.65 -11.98 -4.21
N ILE A 123 1.51 -12.38 -5.15
CA ILE A 123 2.75 -13.11 -4.89
C ILE A 123 3.92 -12.21 -5.28
N LEU A 124 4.79 -11.90 -4.32
CA LEU A 124 6.02 -11.13 -4.56
C LEU A 124 7.25 -12.03 -4.50
N SER A 125 8.20 -11.77 -5.37
CA SER A 125 9.54 -12.37 -5.35
C SER A 125 10.59 -11.28 -5.38
N GLU A 126 11.47 -11.22 -4.38
CA GLU A 126 12.54 -10.22 -4.36
C GLU A 126 13.52 -10.46 -5.51
N ARG A 127 13.77 -9.41 -6.28
CA ARG A 127 14.62 -9.42 -7.46
C ARG A 127 15.98 -8.84 -7.08
N SER A 128 17.06 -9.58 -7.36
CA SER A 128 18.43 -9.11 -7.14
C SER A 128 18.64 -7.73 -7.78
N THR A 129 18.81 -6.74 -6.90
CA THR A 129 19.22 -5.37 -7.20
C THR A 129 20.71 -5.23 -6.88
N ASN A 130 21.29 -4.05 -7.09
CA ASN A 130 22.66 -3.80 -6.64
C ASN A 130 22.71 -3.86 -5.10
N GLU A 131 23.88 -4.08 -4.49
CA GLU A 131 24.06 -4.16 -3.02
C GLU A 131 23.93 -2.78 -2.31
N ASN A 132 22.95 -1.96 -2.71
CA ASN A 132 22.60 -0.69 -2.11
C ASN A 132 21.34 -0.87 -1.26
N ASN A 133 21.47 -0.79 0.07
CA ASN A 133 20.35 -0.94 1.02
C ASN A 133 19.20 0.09 0.84
N ASN A 134 19.36 1.11 -0.02
CA ASN A 134 18.34 2.11 -0.35
C ASN A 134 17.59 1.81 -1.66
N GLU A 135 17.88 0.69 -2.33
CA GLU A 135 17.17 0.20 -3.51
C GLU A 135 16.61 -1.20 -3.22
N LYS A 136 15.38 -1.47 -3.66
CA LYS A 136 14.80 -2.82 -3.71
C LYS A 136 14.01 -3.01 -5.00
N GLY A 137 13.75 -4.27 -5.34
CA GLY A 137 12.90 -4.60 -6.48
C GLY A 137 12.20 -5.92 -6.27
N TYR A 138 10.97 -6.00 -6.76
CA TYR A 138 10.15 -7.21 -6.68
C TYR A 138 9.60 -7.52 -8.07
N ASN A 139 9.60 -8.79 -8.46
CA ASN A 139 8.68 -9.25 -9.50
C ASN A 139 7.37 -9.64 -8.80
N PHE A 140 6.23 -9.28 -9.37
CA PHE A 140 4.92 -9.65 -8.85
C PHE A 140 4.19 -10.58 -9.84
N GLU A 141 3.42 -11.50 -9.28
CA GLU A 141 2.31 -12.21 -9.93
C GLU A 141 1.05 -11.84 -9.12
N VAL A 142 -0.01 -11.38 -9.76
CA VAL A 142 -1.28 -11.05 -9.11
C VAL A 142 -2.44 -11.77 -9.78
N LYS A 143 -3.24 -12.44 -8.97
CA LYS A 143 -4.42 -13.20 -9.42
C LYS A 143 -5.64 -12.31 -9.30
N LEU A 144 -6.22 -12.00 -10.44
CA LEU A 144 -7.32 -11.07 -10.60
C LEU A 144 -8.65 -11.83 -10.57
N ASN A 145 -9.68 -11.15 -10.07
CA ASN A 145 -11.07 -11.53 -10.25
C ASN A 145 -11.75 -10.45 -11.08
N ILE A 146 -12.06 -10.74 -12.34
CA ILE A 146 -12.78 -9.84 -13.23
C ILE A 146 -14.27 -10.17 -13.08
N VAL A 147 -15.06 -9.24 -12.54
CA VAL A 147 -16.47 -9.51 -12.19
C VAL A 147 -17.42 -8.66 -13.02
N SER A 148 -18.30 -9.30 -13.77
CA SER A 148 -19.34 -8.67 -14.58
C SER A 148 -20.35 -7.90 -13.74
N SER A 149 -20.54 -6.61 -14.03
CA SER A 149 -21.53 -5.75 -13.38
C SER A 149 -22.97 -5.99 -13.86
N LYS A 150 -23.20 -6.92 -14.79
CA LYS A 150 -24.52 -7.21 -15.38
C LYS A 150 -25.24 -8.37 -14.71
N ASP A 151 -24.49 -9.41 -14.39
CA ASP A 151 -24.98 -10.72 -13.93
C ASP A 151 -24.14 -11.32 -12.78
N GLY A 152 -22.98 -10.74 -12.45
CA GLY A 152 -22.08 -11.25 -11.44
C GLY A 152 -21.23 -12.44 -11.88
N ALA A 153 -21.10 -12.69 -13.19
CA ALA A 153 -20.14 -13.67 -13.69
C ALA A 153 -18.70 -13.29 -13.32
N GLU A 154 -17.92 -14.26 -12.84
CA GLU A 154 -16.51 -14.11 -12.44
C GLU A 154 -15.59 -14.80 -13.46
N GLU A 155 -14.49 -14.15 -13.81
CA GLU A 155 -13.40 -14.68 -14.65
C GLU A 155 -12.05 -14.44 -13.95
N GLU A 156 -11.15 -15.41 -13.99
CA GLU A 156 -9.84 -15.34 -13.33
C GLU A 156 -8.73 -15.09 -14.36
N ASP A 157 -7.85 -14.14 -14.06
CA ASP A 157 -6.69 -13.78 -14.89
C ASP A 157 -5.44 -13.59 -14.01
N VAL A 158 -4.25 -13.63 -14.61
CA VAL A 158 -2.96 -13.49 -13.93
C VAL A 158 -2.13 -12.41 -14.59
N ALA A 159 -1.92 -11.31 -13.87
CA ALA A 159 -1.03 -10.24 -14.32
C ALA A 159 0.35 -10.36 -13.65
N GLU A 160 1.39 -10.17 -14.45
CA GLU A 160 2.79 -10.19 -14.02
C GLU A 160 3.43 -8.81 -14.23
N GLY A 161 4.44 -8.48 -13.46
CA GLY A 161 5.27 -7.30 -13.71
C GLY A 161 6.40 -7.10 -12.71
N ILE A 162 7.04 -5.93 -12.76
CA ILE A 162 8.19 -5.62 -11.90
C ILE A 162 8.03 -4.23 -11.26
N ILE A 163 8.27 -4.18 -9.95
CA ILE A 163 8.29 -2.97 -9.11
C ILE A 163 9.74 -2.67 -8.69
N GLN A 164 10.05 -1.38 -8.59
CA GLN A 164 11.31 -0.84 -8.09
C GLN A 164 11.01 0.16 -6.97
N LEU A 165 11.73 0.04 -5.86
CA LEU A 165 11.59 0.89 -4.68
C LEU A 165 12.90 1.63 -4.41
N THR A 166 12.80 2.90 -4.01
CA THR A 166 13.90 3.69 -3.41
C THR A 166 13.57 4.07 -1.98
N LYS A 167 14.61 4.27 -1.16
CA LYS A 167 14.46 4.81 0.20
C LYS A 167 14.72 6.32 0.19
N GLU A 168 13.67 7.09 0.50
CA GLU A 168 13.64 8.55 0.46
C GLU A 168 13.31 9.09 1.85
N ASN A 169 14.24 9.82 2.48
CA ASN A 169 14.10 10.33 3.85
C ASN A 169 13.72 9.24 4.88
N GLU A 170 14.38 8.08 4.79
CA GLU A 170 14.16 6.86 5.59
C GLU A 170 12.85 6.08 5.27
N GLU A 171 11.91 6.65 4.51
CA GLU A 171 10.70 5.96 4.03
C GLU A 171 10.98 5.20 2.72
N TRP A 172 10.32 4.07 2.47
CA TRP A 172 10.32 3.44 1.14
C TRP A 172 9.28 4.11 0.23
N LYS A 173 9.62 4.29 -1.05
CA LYS A 173 8.72 4.77 -2.11
C LYS A 173 8.88 3.94 -3.39
N VAL A 174 7.80 3.77 -4.13
CA VAL A 174 7.81 3.21 -5.49
C VAL A 174 8.45 4.23 -6.43
N SER A 175 9.59 3.86 -7.03
CA SER A 175 10.37 4.71 -7.93
C SER A 175 10.26 4.32 -9.40
N GLY A 176 9.80 3.09 -9.65
CA GLY A 176 9.55 2.59 -10.99
C GLY A 176 8.70 1.34 -10.97
N TYR A 177 7.99 1.13 -12.07
CA TYR A 177 7.19 -0.05 -12.32
C TYR A 177 7.20 -0.32 -13.83
N ARG A 178 7.07 -1.57 -14.25
CA ARG A 178 7.05 -1.95 -15.68
C ARG A 178 6.35 -3.27 -15.92
N ASP A 179 6.19 -3.57 -17.20
CA ASP A 179 5.62 -4.81 -17.76
C ASP A 179 4.12 -5.03 -17.42
N ILE A 180 3.48 -3.99 -16.82
CA ILE A 180 2.05 -3.89 -16.52
C ILE A 180 1.21 -4.08 -17.78
N LYS A 181 0.29 -5.04 -17.72
CA LYS A 181 -0.73 -5.31 -18.73
C LYS A 181 -2.11 -5.02 -18.15
N LEU A 182 -3.06 -4.67 -19.02
CA LEU A 182 -4.49 -4.84 -18.73
C LEU A 182 -4.81 -6.34 -18.69
N PRO A 183 -5.91 -6.74 -18.03
CA PRO A 183 -6.37 -8.13 -18.09
C PRO A 183 -6.77 -8.53 -19.50
N GLU A 184 -6.83 -9.82 -19.78
CA GLU A 184 -7.44 -10.30 -21.03
C GLU A 184 -8.96 -10.02 -21.05
N ALA A 185 -9.51 -9.79 -22.24
CA ALA A 185 -10.86 -9.23 -22.37
C ALA A 185 -11.93 -10.33 -22.38
N ILE A 186 -12.86 -10.24 -21.43
CA ILE A 186 -14.01 -11.17 -21.23
C ILE A 186 -14.58 -11.64 -22.57
N THR A 187 -14.34 -12.91 -22.92
CA THR A 187 -14.83 -13.50 -24.17
C THR A 187 -16.32 -13.75 -24.09
N LYS A 188 -17.10 -12.86 -24.71
CA LYS A 188 -18.55 -12.98 -24.87
C LYS A 188 -18.85 -14.06 -25.92
N GLU A 189 -19.24 -15.25 -25.45
CA GLU A 189 -19.97 -16.26 -26.26
C GLU A 189 -21.41 -15.80 -26.57
#